data_AF-A0A563DBS0-F1
#
_entry.id   AF-A0A563DBS0-F1
#
_cell.length_a   1.000
_cell.length_b   1.000
_cell.length_c   1.000
_cell.angle_alpha   90.00
_cell.angle_beta   90.00
_cell.angle_gamma   90.00
#
_symmetry.space_group_name_H-M   'P 1'
#
loop_
_entity.id
_entity.type
_entity.pdbx_description
1 polymer ?
#
loop_
_entity_poly.entity_id
_entity_poly.type
_entity_poly.pdbx_seq_one_letter_code
_entity_poly.pdbx_strand_id
1 'polypeptide(L)'
;MEETKFSLNQTPISTILAWVESGAIAIPEIQRPFVWTSSQVRDLMDSLYQGYPVGYIITWQNPDVRLKDGSTSQGKRILIDGQQRITALRAAISGLNVIDKNYKKRRIAISFNPITEEFRTRTSSTERGKEWIGDIAEVMVNGYDTLTFVDEYVAKNPNTTRQEINSRLNRLIQIKNKQIGEIQLSPALDINVVNEIFVRINASGVNLSNADFAMSRIAVYEKEPGDEIGMKLRKFIDYFAHLSAAPEQFETIAENDTHFAATDYFAKISWLKNETDDLYDPTYNDIIRVIGLTQFARG
;
A
#
# COMPACT_ATOMS: atom_id res chain seq x y z
N MET A 1 35.00 10.27 7.45
CA MET A 1 34.27 9.90 6.22
C MET A 1 32.81 10.15 6.50
N GLU A 2 32.10 10.89 5.66
CA GLU A 2 30.64 10.98 5.80
C GLU A 2 30.06 9.57 5.62
N GLU A 3 29.41 9.06 6.65
CA GLU A 3 28.65 7.81 6.53
C GLU A 3 27.54 8.00 5.50
N THR A 4 27.48 7.11 4.52
CA THR A 4 26.42 7.12 3.51
C THR A 4 25.08 6.89 4.20
N LYS A 5 24.17 7.87 4.10
CA LYS A 5 22.89 7.87 4.82
C LYS A 5 21.84 6.90 4.23
N PHE A 6 22.09 6.32 3.07
CA PHE A 6 21.19 5.39 2.40
C PHE A 6 21.95 4.42 1.49
N SER A 7 21.32 3.28 1.16
CA SER A 7 21.77 2.38 0.09
C SER A 7 20.71 2.30 -1.00
N LEU A 8 21.15 2.06 -2.24
CA LEU A 8 20.26 1.80 -3.37
C LEU A 8 20.27 0.32 -3.70
N ASN A 9 19.11 -0.32 -3.58
CA ASN A 9 18.90 -1.72 -3.89
C ASN A 9 17.97 -1.85 -5.10
N GLN A 10 18.01 -3.01 -5.75
CA GLN A 10 17.00 -3.44 -6.71
C GLN A 10 16.25 -4.60 -6.07
N THR A 11 14.94 -4.44 -5.93
CA THR A 11 14.10 -5.41 -5.23
C THR A 11 12.99 -5.90 -6.16
N PRO A 12 12.76 -7.23 -6.28
CA PRO A 12 11.65 -7.77 -7.04
C PRO A 12 10.30 -7.29 -6.49
N ILE A 13 9.35 -7.01 -7.38
CA ILE A 13 7.98 -6.63 -7.00
C ILE A 13 7.34 -7.70 -6.09
N SER A 14 7.53 -8.99 -6.40
CA SER A 14 7.04 -10.11 -5.61
C SER A 14 7.54 -10.08 -4.16
N THR A 15 8.80 -9.72 -3.95
CA THR A 15 9.40 -9.56 -2.62
C THR A 15 8.74 -8.41 -1.86
N ILE A 16 8.52 -7.26 -2.51
CA ILE A 16 7.84 -6.11 -1.89
C ILE A 16 6.41 -6.48 -1.51
N LEU A 17 5.67 -7.11 -2.42
CA LEU A 17 4.30 -7.56 -2.15
C LEU A 17 4.26 -8.54 -0.98
N ALA A 18 5.22 -9.47 -0.89
CA ALA A 18 5.33 -10.40 0.23
C ALA A 18 5.65 -9.68 1.55
N TRP A 19 6.51 -8.66 1.56
CA TRP A 19 6.76 -7.85 2.76
C TRP A 19 5.53 -7.11 3.24
N VAL A 20 4.70 -6.63 2.33
CA VAL A 20 3.43 -5.96 2.66
C VAL A 20 2.44 -6.96 3.22
N GLU A 21 2.29 -8.11 2.57
CA GLU A 21 1.35 -9.16 2.98
C GLU A 21 1.69 -9.75 4.35
N SER A 22 2.98 -9.93 4.65
CA SER A 22 3.48 -10.41 5.94
C SER A 22 3.52 -9.34 7.04
N GLY A 23 3.25 -8.08 6.72
CA GLY A 23 3.40 -6.96 7.65
C GLY A 23 4.85 -6.58 7.98
N ALA A 24 5.84 -7.14 7.28
CA ALA A 24 7.25 -6.80 7.43
C ALA A 24 7.57 -5.36 7.01
N ILE A 25 6.79 -4.81 6.07
CA ILE A 25 6.75 -3.39 5.76
C ILE A 25 5.40 -2.78 6.17
N ALA A 26 5.44 -1.81 7.09
CA ALA A 26 4.27 -1.04 7.44
C ALA A 26 4.01 0.00 6.34
N ILE A 27 2.90 -0.17 5.62
CA ILE A 27 2.35 0.87 4.75
C ILE A 27 1.42 1.74 5.60
N PRO A 28 1.56 3.07 5.57
CA PRO A 28 0.61 3.96 6.21
C PRO A 28 -0.71 4.05 5.40
N GLU A 29 -1.40 2.93 5.15
CA GLU A 29 -2.58 2.84 4.26
C GLU A 29 -3.76 3.72 4.69
N ILE A 30 -4.06 3.78 5.99
CA ILE A 30 -5.33 4.34 6.49
C ILE A 30 -5.38 5.88 6.38
N GLN A 31 -4.27 6.56 6.68
CA GLN A 31 -4.17 8.03 6.62
C GLN A 31 -3.97 8.62 5.24
N ARG A 32 -3.69 7.78 4.24
CA ARG A 32 -3.59 8.23 2.86
C ARG A 32 -4.44 7.34 1.99
N PRO A 33 -5.69 7.77 1.75
CA PRO A 33 -6.52 7.04 0.85
C PRO A 33 -5.83 6.86 -0.50
N PHE A 34 -6.17 5.77 -1.16
CA PHE A 34 -5.66 5.53 -2.49
C PHE A 34 -6.28 6.52 -3.47
N VAL A 35 -5.47 7.43 -4.01
CA VAL A 35 -5.92 8.53 -4.87
C VAL A 35 -5.66 8.28 -6.35
N TRP A 36 -4.89 7.25 -6.70
CA TRP A 36 -4.65 6.91 -8.09
C TRP A 36 -5.94 6.42 -8.78
N THR A 37 -6.11 6.88 -10.02
CA THR A 37 -7.14 6.42 -10.93
C THR A 37 -6.76 5.05 -11.51
N SER A 38 -7.74 4.30 -12.00
CA SER A 38 -7.47 3.01 -12.67
C SER A 38 -6.54 3.18 -13.87
N SER A 39 -6.58 4.33 -14.56
CA SER A 39 -5.67 4.65 -15.67
C SER A 39 -4.22 4.78 -15.21
N GLN A 40 -3.94 5.43 -14.08
CA GLN A 40 -2.58 5.51 -13.53
C GLN A 40 -2.04 4.12 -13.12
N VAL A 41 -2.91 3.25 -12.59
CA VAL A 41 -2.55 1.86 -12.30
C VAL A 41 -2.24 1.09 -13.59
N ARG A 42 -3.05 1.30 -14.63
CA ARG A 42 -2.82 0.74 -15.97
C ARG A 42 -1.48 1.19 -16.55
N ASP A 43 -1.17 2.48 -16.48
CA ASP A 43 0.06 3.06 -17.03
C ASP A 43 1.30 2.53 -16.27
N LEU A 44 1.17 2.26 -14.97
CA LEU A 44 2.21 1.57 -14.19
C LEU A 44 2.44 0.14 -14.69
N MET A 45 1.37 -0.63 -14.95
CA MET A 45 1.50 -2.00 -15.47
C MET A 45 2.14 -2.01 -16.85
N ASP A 46 1.73 -1.09 -17.73
CA ASP A 46 2.31 -0.93 -19.06
C ASP A 46 3.81 -0.59 -18.97
N SER A 47 4.18 0.38 -18.13
CA SER A 47 5.58 0.75 -17.90
C SER A 47 6.43 -0.45 -17.46
N LEU A 48 5.93 -1.28 -16.53
CA LEU A 48 6.62 -2.48 -16.08
C LEU A 48 6.74 -3.54 -17.18
N TYR A 49 5.69 -3.70 -17.97
CA TYR A 49 5.67 -4.63 -19.09
C TYR A 49 6.67 -4.23 -20.19
N GLN A 50 6.76 -2.94 -20.51
CA GLN A 50 7.73 -2.39 -21.47
C GLN A 50 9.16 -2.30 -20.92
N GLY A 51 9.35 -2.46 -19.60
CA GLY A 51 10.65 -2.33 -18.96
C GLY A 51 11.11 -0.89 -18.76
N TYR A 52 10.17 0.05 -18.70
CA TYR A 52 10.44 1.45 -18.39
C TYR A 52 10.71 1.64 -16.90
N PRO A 53 11.53 2.65 -16.53
CA PRO A 53 11.76 2.97 -15.13
C PRO A 53 10.47 3.46 -14.47
N VAL A 54 10.10 2.83 -13.35
CA VAL A 54 8.88 3.18 -12.59
C VAL A 54 9.18 3.98 -11.31
N GLY A 55 10.43 4.44 -11.14
CA GLY A 55 10.89 5.18 -9.97
C GLY A 55 11.37 4.28 -8.82
N TYR A 56 11.39 4.85 -7.63
CA TYR A 56 11.93 4.23 -6.41
C TYR A 56 10.88 4.16 -5.31
N ILE A 57 10.97 3.14 -4.46
CA ILE A 57 10.34 3.17 -3.13
C ILE A 57 11.40 3.56 -2.10
N ILE A 58 10.99 4.21 -1.02
CA ILE A 58 11.89 4.59 0.05
C ILE A 58 11.48 3.87 1.31
N THR A 59 12.42 3.16 1.91
CA THR A 59 12.18 2.37 3.11
C THR A 59 13.14 2.79 4.20
N TRP A 60 12.69 2.71 5.44
CA TRP A 60 13.53 2.89 6.60
C TRP A 60 13.24 1.77 7.59
N GLN A 61 14.27 1.24 8.23
CA GLN A 61 14.13 0.17 9.20
C GLN A 61 14.52 0.72 10.58
N ASN A 62 13.69 0.46 11.59
CA ASN A 62 14.12 0.73 12.96
C ASN A 62 15.37 -0.10 13.30
N PRO A 63 16.27 0.40 14.14
CA PRO A 63 17.35 -0.42 14.69
C PRO A 63 16.79 -1.67 15.34
N ASP A 64 17.52 -2.78 15.19
CA ASP A 64 17.20 -4.02 15.86
C ASP A 64 17.17 -3.84 17.39
N VAL A 65 16.09 -4.30 18.02
CA VAL A 65 15.96 -4.25 19.47
C VAL A 65 16.33 -5.61 20.03
N ARG A 66 17.33 -5.64 20.92
CA ARG A 66 17.61 -6.82 21.73
C ARG A 66 16.50 -7.02 22.74
N LEU A 67 15.80 -8.15 22.62
CA LEU A 67 14.74 -8.55 23.52
C LEU A 67 15.35 -9.09 24.82
N LYS A 68 14.54 -9.06 25.89
CA LYS A 68 14.97 -9.48 27.24
C LYS A 68 15.34 -10.97 27.31
N ASP A 69 14.89 -11.77 26.35
CA ASP A 69 15.19 -13.20 26.22
C ASP A 69 16.49 -13.49 25.44
N GLY A 70 17.21 -12.45 25.00
CA GLY A 70 18.44 -12.56 24.23
C GLY A 70 18.24 -12.72 22.71
N SER A 71 17.00 -12.79 22.23
CA SER A 71 16.69 -12.73 20.81
C SER A 71 16.73 -11.30 20.27
N THR A 72 16.96 -11.14 18.98
CA THR A 72 16.98 -9.83 18.32
C THR A 72 15.69 -9.68 17.52
N SER A 73 14.83 -8.74 17.89
CA SER A 73 13.70 -8.37 17.04
C SER A 73 14.22 -7.59 15.86
N GLN A 74 14.06 -8.13 14.65
CA GLN A 74 14.34 -7.35 13.45
C GLN A 74 13.42 -6.13 13.44
N GLY A 75 13.98 -4.93 13.33
CA GLY A 75 13.16 -3.73 13.29
C GLY A 75 12.18 -3.79 12.12
N LYS A 76 10.90 -3.48 12.37
CA LYS A 76 9.90 -3.38 11.29
C LYS A 76 10.31 -2.29 10.30
N ARG A 77 10.16 -2.59 9.01
CA ARG A 77 10.43 -1.63 7.94
C ARG A 77 9.23 -0.71 7.78
N ILE A 78 9.47 0.58 7.61
CA ILE A 78 8.46 1.60 7.34
C ILE A 78 8.62 2.04 5.89
N LEU A 79 7.51 2.10 5.16
CA LEU A 79 7.48 2.74 3.85
C LEU A 79 7.42 4.26 4.03
N ILE A 80 8.46 4.95 3.57
CA ILE A 80 8.64 6.41 3.65
C ILE A 80 8.03 7.07 2.41
N ASP A 81 8.24 6.49 1.23
CA ASP A 81 7.65 6.96 -0.02
C ASP A 81 7.38 5.78 -0.99
N GLY A 82 6.47 5.98 -1.93
CA GLY A 82 6.05 4.98 -2.91
C GLY A 82 4.76 4.24 -2.53
N GLN A 83 4.01 4.74 -1.53
CA GLN A 83 2.76 4.12 -1.05
C GLN A 83 1.76 3.86 -2.18
N GLN A 84 1.40 4.90 -2.95
CA GLN A 84 0.41 4.76 -4.03
C GLN A 84 0.87 3.73 -5.06
N ARG A 85 2.17 3.63 -5.33
CA ARG A 85 2.72 2.65 -6.26
C ARG A 85 2.62 1.22 -5.73
N ILE A 86 2.99 0.98 -4.47
CA ILE A 86 2.88 -0.35 -3.85
C ILE A 86 1.42 -0.78 -3.76
N THR A 87 0.52 0.13 -3.35
CA THR A 87 -0.92 -0.15 -3.31
C THR A 87 -1.48 -0.43 -4.71
N ALA A 88 -1.01 0.27 -5.75
CA ALA A 88 -1.39 0.00 -7.14
C ALA A 88 -0.91 -1.38 -7.62
N LEU A 89 0.32 -1.77 -7.28
CA LEU A 89 0.85 -3.12 -7.56
C LEU A 89 0.02 -4.20 -6.88
N ARG A 90 -0.28 -4.01 -5.59
CA ARG A 90 -1.11 -4.92 -4.79
C ARG A 90 -2.52 -5.06 -5.39
N ALA A 91 -3.10 -3.96 -5.87
CA ALA A 91 -4.41 -3.98 -6.50
C ALA A 91 -4.42 -4.72 -7.85
N ALA A 92 -3.46 -4.39 -8.73
CA ALA A 92 -3.43 -4.93 -10.09
C ALA A 92 -2.89 -6.36 -10.17
N ILE A 93 -1.88 -6.71 -9.36
CA ILE A 93 -1.20 -8.02 -9.42
C ILE A 93 -1.87 -9.03 -8.48
N SER A 94 -2.19 -8.62 -7.26
CA SER A 94 -2.79 -9.50 -6.25
C SER A 94 -4.32 -9.43 -6.21
N GLY A 95 -4.93 -8.52 -6.99
CA GLY A 95 -6.39 -8.35 -7.01
C GLY A 95 -6.97 -7.79 -5.71
N LEU A 96 -6.16 -7.21 -4.83
CA LEU A 96 -6.67 -6.74 -3.54
C LEU A 96 -7.42 -5.42 -3.70
N ASN A 97 -8.50 -5.26 -2.92
CA ASN A 97 -9.26 -4.02 -2.93
C ASN A 97 -8.42 -2.88 -2.36
N VAL A 98 -8.60 -1.69 -2.94
CA VAL A 98 -8.08 -0.45 -2.38
C VAL A 98 -9.16 0.24 -1.56
N ILE A 99 -8.73 1.02 -0.58
CA ILE A 99 -9.61 1.88 0.21
C ILE A 99 -9.45 3.31 -0.30
N ASP A 100 -10.55 3.93 -0.72
CA ASP A 100 -10.55 5.33 -1.15
C ASP A 100 -10.72 6.30 0.03
N LYS A 101 -10.81 7.60 -0.27
CA LYS A 101 -10.93 8.68 0.73
C LYS A 101 -12.22 8.64 1.55
N ASN A 102 -13.20 7.86 1.13
CA ASN A 102 -14.48 7.69 1.80
C ASN A 102 -14.55 6.30 2.48
N TYR A 103 -13.39 5.69 2.72
CA TYR A 103 -13.25 4.33 3.24
C TYR A 103 -13.94 3.26 2.41
N LYS A 104 -14.32 3.53 1.15
CA LYS A 104 -14.99 2.54 0.31
C LYS A 104 -13.96 1.60 -0.29
N LYS A 105 -14.24 0.30 -0.16
CA LYS A 105 -13.50 -0.73 -0.88
C LYS A 105 -13.83 -0.64 -2.38
N ARG A 106 -12.79 -0.49 -3.19
CA ARG A 106 -12.89 -0.47 -4.65
C ARG A 106 -11.94 -1.51 -5.24
N ARG A 107 -12.44 -2.31 -6.17
CA ARG A 107 -11.59 -3.17 -7.01
C ARG A 107 -11.05 -2.37 -8.19
N ILE A 108 -9.74 -2.40 -8.38
CA ILE A 108 -9.09 -1.90 -9.59
C ILE A 108 -8.61 -3.11 -10.37
N ALA A 109 -9.27 -3.40 -11.49
CA ALA A 109 -8.90 -4.48 -12.39
C ALA A 109 -8.33 -3.87 -13.67
N ILE A 110 -7.19 -4.42 -14.11
CA ILE A 110 -6.53 -4.04 -15.35
C ILE A 110 -6.69 -5.22 -16.32
N SER A 111 -7.19 -4.93 -17.52
CA SER A 111 -7.29 -5.89 -18.61
C SER A 111 -6.04 -5.83 -19.49
N PHE A 112 -5.65 -6.96 -20.07
CA PHE A 112 -4.52 -7.06 -21.00
C PHE A 112 -4.96 -7.78 -22.26
N ASN A 113 -4.50 -7.33 -23.42
CA ASN A 113 -4.76 -7.98 -24.70
C ASN A 113 -3.50 -8.72 -25.18
N PRO A 114 -3.44 -10.06 -25.11
CA PRO A 114 -2.31 -10.83 -25.60
C PRO A 114 -2.03 -10.75 -27.11
N ILE A 115 -2.91 -10.16 -27.93
CA ILE A 115 -2.68 -9.98 -29.37
C ILE A 115 -1.96 -8.67 -29.63
N THR A 116 -2.43 -7.58 -29.02
CA THR A 116 -1.88 -6.22 -29.23
C THR A 116 -0.87 -5.81 -28.17
N GLU A 117 -0.73 -6.59 -27.09
CA GLU A 117 0.07 -6.26 -25.89
C GLU A 117 -0.38 -4.96 -25.20
N GLU A 118 -1.65 -4.57 -25.38
CA GLU A 118 -2.22 -3.36 -24.80
C GLU A 118 -2.81 -3.61 -23.41
N PHE A 119 -2.57 -2.69 -22.48
CA PHE A 119 -3.28 -2.63 -21.20
C PHE A 119 -4.44 -1.63 -21.24
N ARG A 120 -5.57 -2.01 -20.62
CA ARG A 120 -6.74 -1.14 -20.42
C ARG A 120 -7.29 -1.27 -19.01
N THR A 121 -7.99 -0.24 -18.56
CA THR A 121 -8.85 -0.37 -17.38
C THR A 121 -9.99 -1.35 -17.69
N ARG A 122 -10.37 -2.19 -16.73
CA ARG A 122 -11.48 -3.12 -16.94
C ARG A 122 -12.77 -2.36 -17.21
N THR A 123 -13.44 -2.73 -18.30
CA THR A 123 -14.77 -2.26 -18.70
C THR A 123 -15.60 -3.47 -19.11
N SER A 124 -16.91 -3.31 -19.28
CA SER A 124 -17.76 -4.41 -19.78
C SER A 124 -17.33 -4.92 -21.16
N SER A 125 -16.64 -4.08 -21.96
CA SER A 125 -16.08 -4.48 -23.25
C SER A 125 -14.86 -5.39 -23.08
N THR A 126 -13.87 -4.96 -22.28
CA THR A 126 -12.64 -5.75 -22.06
C THR A 126 -12.88 -6.98 -21.19
N GLU A 127 -13.96 -7.01 -20.41
CA GLU A 127 -14.36 -8.18 -19.63
C GLU A 127 -14.97 -9.29 -20.50
N ARG A 128 -15.76 -8.92 -21.52
CA ARG A 128 -16.48 -9.88 -22.39
C ARG A 128 -15.72 -10.19 -23.68
N GLY A 129 -14.77 -9.33 -24.06
CA GLY A 129 -13.97 -9.49 -25.27
C GLY A 129 -13.07 -10.71 -25.17
N LYS A 130 -13.18 -11.62 -26.13
CA LYS A 130 -12.43 -12.89 -26.17
C LYS A 130 -10.92 -12.69 -26.39
N GLU A 131 -10.51 -11.52 -26.85
CA GLU A 131 -9.13 -11.10 -27.05
C GLU A 131 -8.50 -10.48 -25.80
N TRP A 132 -9.24 -10.40 -24.69
CA TRP A 132 -8.77 -9.80 -23.44
C TRP A 132 -8.65 -10.84 -22.33
N ILE A 133 -7.60 -10.69 -21.54
CA ILE A 133 -7.58 -11.12 -20.14
C ILE A 133 -8.31 -10.01 -19.38
N GLY A 134 -9.52 -10.28 -18.89
CA GLY A 134 -10.38 -9.27 -18.27
C GLY A 134 -9.79 -8.65 -17.00
N ASP A 135 -9.07 -9.46 -16.20
CA ASP A 135 -8.31 -9.01 -15.04
C ASP A 135 -6.98 -9.77 -14.97
N ILE A 136 -5.86 -9.05 -15.09
CA ILE A 136 -4.52 -9.66 -15.03
C ILE A 136 -4.25 -10.34 -13.69
N ALA A 137 -4.91 -9.95 -12.59
CA ALA A 137 -4.71 -10.59 -11.30
C ALA A 137 -5.04 -12.10 -11.33
N GLU A 138 -5.97 -12.52 -12.19
CA GLU A 138 -6.40 -13.91 -12.32
C GLU A 138 -5.28 -14.81 -12.87
N VAL A 139 -4.41 -14.26 -13.73
CA VAL A 139 -3.29 -15.00 -14.35
C VAL A 139 -1.97 -14.84 -13.61
N MET A 140 -1.91 -13.94 -12.62
CA MET A 140 -0.70 -13.65 -11.83
C MET A 140 -0.52 -14.58 -10.63
N VAL A 141 -1.55 -15.37 -10.30
CA VAL A 141 -1.56 -16.30 -9.17
C VAL A 141 -0.42 -17.32 -9.30
N ASN A 142 0.18 -17.69 -8.16
CA ASN A 142 1.23 -18.69 -8.15
C ASN A 142 0.69 -20.06 -8.60
N GLY A 143 1.38 -20.70 -9.54
CA GLY A 143 0.96 -21.98 -10.10
C GLY A 143 -0.18 -21.89 -11.12
N TYR A 144 -0.45 -20.70 -11.68
CA TYR A 144 -1.44 -20.52 -12.75
C TYR A 144 -1.17 -21.49 -13.92
N ASP A 145 -2.21 -22.18 -14.39
CA ASP A 145 -2.12 -23.12 -15.51
C ASP A 145 -2.05 -22.37 -16.84
N THR A 146 -0.84 -22.00 -17.22
CA THR A 146 -0.56 -21.29 -18.47
C THR A 146 -0.84 -22.16 -19.70
N LEU A 147 -0.67 -23.48 -19.62
CA LEU A 147 -0.81 -24.37 -20.77
C LEU A 147 -2.28 -24.45 -21.20
N THR A 148 -3.17 -24.73 -20.26
CA THR A 148 -4.62 -24.79 -20.53
C THR A 148 -5.15 -23.44 -20.99
N PHE A 149 -4.74 -22.35 -20.33
CA PHE A 149 -5.15 -21.00 -20.73
C PHE A 149 -4.76 -20.70 -22.18
N VAL A 150 -3.52 -20.98 -22.59
CA VAL A 150 -3.06 -20.67 -23.95
C VAL A 150 -3.86 -21.47 -24.98
N ASP A 151 -4.16 -22.74 -24.71
CA ASP A 151 -4.95 -23.59 -25.62
C ASP A 151 -6.37 -23.05 -25.81
N GLU A 152 -7.04 -22.68 -24.72
CA GLU A 152 -8.37 -22.06 -24.78
C GLU A 152 -8.35 -20.69 -25.47
N TYR A 153 -7.31 -19.89 -25.23
CA TYR A 153 -7.20 -18.56 -25.81
C TYR A 153 -7.02 -18.62 -27.33
N VAL A 154 -6.15 -19.51 -27.82
CA VAL A 154 -5.91 -19.70 -29.27
C VAL A 154 -7.15 -20.26 -29.95
N ALA A 155 -7.88 -21.18 -29.31
CA ALA A 155 -9.15 -21.69 -29.85
C ALA A 155 -10.20 -20.59 -30.08
N LYS A 156 -10.25 -19.58 -29.20
CA LYS A 156 -11.15 -18.41 -29.33
C LYS A 156 -10.62 -17.37 -30.32
N ASN A 157 -9.32 -17.34 -30.56
CA ASN A 157 -8.60 -16.34 -31.36
C ASN A 157 -7.74 -17.02 -32.45
N PRO A 158 -8.36 -17.54 -33.53
CA PRO A 158 -7.69 -18.43 -34.51
C PRO A 158 -6.57 -17.77 -35.33
N ASN A 159 -6.46 -16.44 -35.31
CA ASN A 159 -5.39 -15.70 -35.99
C ASN A 159 -4.09 -15.60 -35.16
N THR A 160 -3.99 -16.32 -34.04
CA THR A 160 -2.87 -16.26 -33.10
C THR A 160 -2.16 -17.62 -33.03
N THR A 161 -0.91 -17.63 -32.58
CA THR A 161 -0.16 -18.88 -32.39
C THR A 161 0.04 -19.20 -30.91
N ARG A 162 0.08 -20.51 -30.58
CA ARG A 162 0.38 -20.99 -29.21
C ARG A 162 1.68 -20.38 -28.66
N GLN A 163 2.72 -20.32 -29.49
CA GLN A 163 4.03 -19.80 -29.10
C GLN A 163 3.97 -18.31 -28.76
N GLU A 164 3.31 -17.51 -29.58
CA GLU A 164 3.17 -16.06 -29.39
C GLU A 164 2.39 -15.74 -28.10
N ILE A 165 1.23 -16.38 -27.91
CA ILE A 165 0.39 -16.15 -26.73
C ILE A 165 1.09 -16.64 -25.46
N ASN A 166 1.75 -17.80 -25.50
CA ASN A 166 2.53 -18.29 -24.36
C ASN A 166 3.68 -17.32 -24.02
N SER A 167 4.39 -16.79 -25.01
CA SER A 167 5.48 -15.83 -24.78
C SER A 167 4.97 -14.54 -24.10
N ARG A 168 3.87 -13.97 -24.61
CA ARG A 168 3.28 -12.73 -24.08
C ARG A 168 2.65 -12.93 -22.70
N LEU A 169 1.99 -14.06 -22.46
CA LEU A 169 1.48 -14.42 -21.14
C LEU A 169 2.61 -14.58 -20.14
N ASN A 170 3.70 -15.26 -20.50
CA ASN A 170 4.87 -15.38 -19.63
C ASN A 170 5.49 -14.01 -19.36
N ARG A 171 5.62 -13.14 -20.37
CA ARG A 171 6.11 -11.76 -20.19
C ARG A 171 5.22 -10.96 -19.22
N LEU A 172 3.90 -11.10 -19.33
CA LEU A 172 2.94 -10.50 -18.41
C LEU A 172 3.16 -11.01 -16.97
N ILE A 173 3.19 -12.32 -16.76
CA ILE A 173 3.40 -12.94 -15.44
C ILE A 173 4.75 -12.52 -14.83
N GLN A 174 5.78 -12.33 -15.66
CA GLN A 174 7.11 -11.89 -15.21
C GLN A 174 7.15 -10.45 -14.69
N ILE A 175 6.07 -9.65 -14.82
CA ILE A 175 5.96 -8.35 -14.16
C ILE A 175 6.24 -8.48 -12.65
N LYS A 176 5.77 -9.55 -11.99
CA LYS A 176 6.01 -9.77 -10.56
C LYS A 176 7.49 -9.92 -10.19
N ASN A 177 8.34 -10.27 -11.16
CA ASN A 177 9.79 -10.44 -10.96
C ASN A 177 10.60 -9.24 -11.45
N LYS A 178 9.95 -8.21 -12.00
CA LYS A 178 10.63 -6.96 -12.36
C LYS A 178 11.18 -6.30 -11.10
N GLN A 179 12.37 -5.75 -11.25
CA GLN A 179 13.07 -5.04 -10.20
C GLN A 179 12.55 -3.60 -10.13
N ILE A 180 12.24 -3.12 -8.94
CA ILE A 180 12.05 -1.70 -8.66
C ILE A 180 13.19 -1.22 -7.76
N GLY A 181 13.60 0.04 -7.94
CA GLY A 181 14.62 0.62 -7.08
C GLY A 181 14.08 0.82 -5.66
N GLU A 182 14.85 0.41 -4.66
CA GLU A 182 14.58 0.62 -3.25
C GLU A 182 15.70 1.47 -2.66
N ILE A 183 15.37 2.68 -2.22
CA ILE A 183 16.27 3.51 -1.42
C ILE A 183 16.04 3.11 0.04
N GLN A 184 17.00 2.41 0.62
CA GLN A 184 16.95 2.00 2.01
C GLN A 184 17.73 3.01 2.85
N LEU A 185 17.02 3.77 3.69
CA LEU A 185 17.63 4.69 4.65
C LEU A 185 18.36 3.90 5.73
N SER A 186 19.54 4.39 6.14
CA SER A 186 20.35 3.73 7.15
C SER A 186 19.58 3.58 8.48
N PRO A 187 19.58 2.39 9.10
CA PRO A 187 18.94 2.18 10.41
C PRO A 187 19.54 3.05 11.51
N ALA A 188 20.80 3.48 11.36
CA ALA A 188 21.50 4.33 12.32
C ALA A 188 21.06 5.80 12.28
N LEU A 189 20.23 6.21 11.31
CA LEU A 189 19.76 7.59 11.23
C LEU A 189 18.86 7.94 12.41
N ASP A 190 19.13 9.10 13.00
CA ASP A 190 18.24 9.69 13.98
C ASP A 190 16.87 9.98 13.37
N ILE A 191 15.86 9.83 14.21
CA ILE A 191 14.46 9.95 13.81
C ILE A 191 14.12 11.32 13.21
N ASN A 192 14.75 12.39 13.69
CA ASN A 192 14.52 13.74 13.18
C ASN A 192 15.12 13.90 11.77
N VAL A 193 16.25 13.23 11.50
CA VAL A 193 16.88 13.23 10.17
C VAL A 193 16.02 12.45 9.17
N VAL A 194 15.47 11.31 9.58
CA VAL A 194 14.54 10.54 8.73
C VAL A 194 13.30 11.37 8.42
N ASN A 195 12.73 12.07 9.42
CA ASN A 195 11.61 12.97 9.21
C ASN A 195 11.95 14.11 8.24
N GLU A 196 13.13 14.71 8.37
CA GLU A 196 13.59 15.75 7.45
C GLU A 196 13.75 15.23 6.01
N ILE A 197 14.34 14.04 5.84
CA ILE A 197 14.44 13.37 4.53
C ILE A 197 13.04 13.12 3.96
N PHE A 198 12.11 12.61 4.77
CA PHE A 198 10.74 12.36 4.38
C PHE A 198 10.02 13.63 3.90
N VAL A 199 10.10 14.72 4.67
CA VAL A 199 9.49 16.01 4.30
C VAL A 199 10.12 16.56 3.00
N ARG A 200 11.45 16.50 2.88
CA ARG A 200 12.17 17.01 1.69
C ARG A 200 11.84 16.25 0.42
N ILE A 201 11.73 14.93 0.49
CA ILE A 201 11.43 14.10 -0.69
C ILE A 201 9.98 14.30 -1.15
N ASN A 202 9.06 14.48 -0.19
CA ASN A 202 7.65 14.70 -0.50
C ASN A 202 7.30 16.15 -0.86
N ALA A 203 8.24 17.09 -0.74
CA ALA A 203 8.05 18.48 -1.16
C ALA A 203 7.77 18.67 -2.66
N SER A 204 8.09 17.65 -3.49
CA SER A 204 7.74 17.61 -4.92
C SER A 204 6.36 16.96 -5.20
N GLY A 205 5.63 16.55 -4.16
CA GLY A 205 4.33 15.86 -4.21
C GLY A 205 3.32 16.45 -3.22
N VAL A 206 2.46 15.60 -2.64
CA VAL A 206 1.56 16.04 -1.54
C VAL A 206 2.41 16.26 -0.29
N ASN A 207 2.41 17.48 0.26
CA ASN A 207 3.17 17.83 1.45
C ASN A 207 2.77 16.92 2.63
N LEU A 208 3.74 16.16 3.14
CA LEU A 208 3.55 15.30 4.30
C LEU A 208 3.98 16.04 5.56
N SER A 209 3.17 15.89 6.61
CA SER A 209 3.34 16.55 7.89
C SER A 209 4.21 15.73 8.86
N ASN A 210 4.71 16.39 9.91
CA ASN A 210 5.36 15.68 11.03
C ASN A 210 4.43 14.65 11.69
N ALA A 211 3.12 14.87 11.63
CA ALA A 211 2.13 13.96 12.18
C ALA A 211 1.98 12.69 11.31
N ASP A 212 2.11 12.78 9.98
CA ASP A 212 2.18 11.59 9.11
C ASP A 212 3.34 10.65 9.53
N PHE A 213 4.48 11.25 9.85
CA PHE A 213 5.65 10.51 10.28
C PHE A 213 5.46 9.90 11.68
N ALA A 214 4.91 10.67 12.62
CA ALA A 214 4.54 10.17 13.94
C ALA A 214 3.56 8.99 13.85
N MET A 215 2.58 9.06 12.96
CA MET A 215 1.60 8.00 12.74
C MET A 215 2.24 6.74 12.12
N SER A 216 3.22 6.91 11.23
CA SER A 216 4.01 5.79 10.68
C SER A 216 4.84 5.09 11.77
N ARG A 217 5.35 5.86 12.75
CA ARG A 217 6.03 5.33 13.94
C ARG A 217 5.09 4.63 14.90
N ILE A 218 3.90 5.19 15.12
CA ILE A 218 2.85 4.56 15.93
C ILE A 218 2.48 3.21 15.29
N ALA A 219 2.36 3.12 13.96
CA ALA A 219 1.99 1.88 13.26
C ALA A 219 2.89 0.67 13.57
N VAL A 220 4.19 0.93 13.77
CA VAL A 220 5.20 -0.12 14.02
C VAL A 220 5.53 -0.30 15.50
N TYR A 221 4.88 0.45 16.39
CA TYR A 221 5.10 0.32 17.82
C TYR A 221 4.50 -0.99 18.33
N GLU A 222 5.32 -1.76 19.02
CA GLU A 222 4.94 -2.97 19.72
C GLU A 222 5.22 -2.77 21.22
N LYS A 223 4.29 -3.15 22.08
CA LYS A 223 4.53 -3.14 23.53
C LYS A 223 5.27 -4.41 23.94
N GLU A 224 4.83 -5.54 23.42
CA GLU A 224 5.49 -6.85 23.46
C GLU A 224 5.77 -7.31 22.02
N PRO A 225 6.86 -8.06 21.78
CA PRO A 225 7.24 -8.49 20.43
C PRO A 225 6.11 -9.20 19.69
N GLY A 226 5.81 -8.73 18.48
CA GLY A 226 4.77 -9.29 17.63
C GLY A 226 3.34 -8.84 17.96
N ASP A 227 3.14 -7.97 18.95
CA ASP A 227 1.82 -7.37 19.16
C ASP A 227 1.48 -6.30 18.11
N GLU A 228 0.20 -5.93 18.04
CA GLU A 228 -0.32 -4.95 17.08
C GLU A 228 -0.83 -3.67 17.77
N ILE A 229 -0.34 -3.34 18.97
CA ILE A 229 -0.89 -2.22 19.74
C ILE A 229 -0.71 -0.89 19.01
N GLY A 230 0.44 -0.69 18.37
CA GLY A 230 0.72 0.48 17.56
C GLY A 230 -0.21 0.61 16.37
N MET A 231 -0.46 -0.50 15.65
CA MET A 231 -1.41 -0.52 14.53
C MET A 231 -2.83 -0.17 15.00
N LYS A 232 -3.26 -0.69 16.16
CA LYS A 232 -4.57 -0.39 16.77
C LYS A 232 -4.66 1.08 17.19
N LEU A 233 -3.64 1.65 17.84
CA LEU A 233 -3.61 3.06 18.21
C LEU A 233 -3.65 3.97 16.98
N ARG A 234 -2.92 3.60 15.93
CA ARG A 234 -2.96 4.30 14.65
C ARG A 234 -4.38 4.33 14.08
N LYS A 235 -5.02 3.17 13.95
CA LYS A 235 -6.40 3.04 13.49
C LYS A 235 -7.37 3.87 14.33
N PHE A 236 -7.19 3.84 15.65
CA PHE A 236 -8.01 4.58 16.59
C PHE A 236 -7.95 6.09 16.36
N ILE A 237 -6.75 6.67 16.25
CA ILE A 237 -6.57 8.10 16.00
C ILE A 237 -7.19 8.50 14.66
N ASP A 238 -6.96 7.67 13.64
CA ASP A 238 -7.40 7.95 12.27
C ASP A 238 -8.92 7.88 12.12
N TYR A 239 -9.52 6.79 12.61
CA TYR A 239 -10.98 6.65 12.61
C TYR A 239 -11.68 7.65 13.50
N PHE A 240 -11.07 8.04 14.62
CA PHE A 240 -11.61 9.14 15.45
C PHE A 240 -11.67 10.43 14.64
N ALA A 241 -10.55 10.88 14.08
CA ALA A 241 -10.49 12.12 13.29
C ALA A 241 -11.49 12.11 12.13
N HIS A 242 -11.60 10.96 11.46
CA HIS A 242 -12.47 10.82 10.33
C HIS A 242 -13.96 10.77 10.70
N LEU A 243 -14.31 10.04 11.75
CA LEU A 243 -15.70 9.95 12.22
C LEU A 243 -16.18 11.23 12.89
N SER A 244 -15.29 12.07 13.42
CA SER A 244 -15.65 13.43 13.81
C SER A 244 -16.23 14.22 12.63
N ALA A 245 -15.56 14.17 11.48
CA ALA A 245 -15.98 14.93 10.29
C ALA A 245 -17.05 14.22 9.43
N ALA A 246 -17.14 12.89 9.48
CA ALA A 246 -18.05 12.08 8.68
C ALA A 246 -18.68 10.91 9.47
N PRO A 247 -19.58 11.22 10.44
CA PRO A 247 -20.29 10.22 11.26
C PRO A 247 -20.95 9.09 10.47
N GLU A 248 -21.46 9.40 9.28
CA GLU A 248 -22.18 8.45 8.43
C GLU A 248 -21.30 7.30 7.91
N GLN A 249 -19.97 7.43 8.01
CA GLN A 249 -19.02 6.39 7.59
C GLN A 249 -18.76 5.33 8.66
N PHE A 250 -19.39 5.44 9.85
CA PHE A 250 -19.22 4.50 10.95
C PHE A 250 -19.44 3.04 10.54
N GLU A 251 -20.58 2.74 9.92
CA GLU A 251 -20.92 1.37 9.50
C GLU A 251 -19.97 0.88 8.39
N THR A 252 -19.60 1.77 7.45
CA THR A 252 -18.65 1.43 6.37
C THR A 252 -17.28 1.06 6.94
N ILE A 253 -16.79 1.77 7.96
CA ILE A 253 -15.53 1.45 8.65
C ILE A 253 -15.64 0.11 9.38
N ALA A 254 -16.74 -0.13 10.11
CA ALA A 254 -16.97 -1.37 10.84
C ALA A 254 -17.00 -2.61 9.92
N GLU A 255 -17.67 -2.49 8.78
CA GLU A 255 -17.72 -3.55 7.75
C GLU A 255 -16.37 -3.78 7.09
N ASN A 256 -15.58 -2.71 6.90
CA ASN A 256 -14.34 -2.79 6.17
C ASN A 256 -13.17 -3.32 7.00
N ASP A 257 -13.14 -3.00 8.29
CA ASP A 257 -12.10 -3.39 9.25
C ASP A 257 -12.71 -4.13 10.45
N THR A 258 -13.25 -5.31 10.19
CA THR A 258 -13.92 -6.14 11.21
C THR A 258 -13.00 -6.49 12.38
N HIS A 259 -11.70 -6.63 12.14
CA HIS A 259 -10.72 -6.88 13.19
C HIS A 259 -10.60 -5.69 14.14
N PHE A 260 -10.51 -4.46 13.62
CA PHE A 260 -10.49 -3.27 14.47
C PHE A 260 -11.85 -3.01 15.13
N ALA A 261 -12.95 -3.24 14.40
CA ALA A 261 -14.31 -3.06 14.91
C ALA A 261 -14.60 -3.92 16.15
N ALA A 262 -13.94 -5.08 16.26
CA ALA A 262 -14.03 -5.97 17.42
C ALA A 262 -13.22 -5.51 18.64
N THR A 263 -12.48 -4.39 18.56
CA THR A 263 -11.61 -3.92 19.66
C THR A 263 -12.32 -2.90 20.58
N ASP A 264 -11.85 -2.81 21.83
CA ASP A 264 -12.29 -1.77 22.78
C ASP A 264 -12.03 -0.35 22.27
N TYR A 265 -11.06 -0.17 21.35
CA TYR A 265 -10.79 1.12 20.73
C TYR A 265 -11.95 1.59 19.85
N PHE A 266 -12.54 0.71 19.04
CA PHE A 266 -13.69 1.07 18.23
C PHE A 266 -14.92 1.37 19.09
N ALA A 267 -15.13 0.59 20.16
CA ALA A 267 -16.20 0.85 21.13
C ALA A 267 -16.11 2.26 21.75
N LYS A 268 -14.89 2.73 22.06
CA LYS A 268 -14.64 4.07 22.63
C LYS A 268 -15.00 5.24 21.69
N ILE A 269 -15.06 5.02 20.39
CA ILE A 269 -15.43 6.03 19.39
C ILE A 269 -16.81 5.79 18.78
N SER A 270 -17.55 4.79 19.26
CA SER A 270 -18.86 4.42 18.71
C SER A 270 -19.94 5.49 18.85
N TRP A 271 -19.74 6.44 19.77
CA TRP A 271 -20.64 7.57 19.95
C TRP A 271 -20.59 8.56 18.79
N LEU A 272 -19.48 8.63 18.04
CA LEU A 272 -19.31 9.54 16.90
C LEU A 272 -20.31 9.28 15.77
N LYS A 273 -20.90 8.07 15.68
CA LYS A 273 -21.95 7.77 14.69
C LYS A 273 -23.21 8.64 14.84
N ASN A 274 -23.40 9.21 16.03
CA ASN A 274 -24.50 10.09 16.37
C ASN A 274 -24.04 11.55 16.54
N GLU A 275 -22.78 11.86 16.22
CA GLU A 275 -22.29 13.24 16.26
C GLU A 275 -23.01 14.06 15.19
N THR A 276 -23.40 15.27 15.56
CA THR A 276 -24.15 16.20 14.70
C THR A 276 -23.63 17.62 14.79
N ASP A 277 -22.76 17.91 15.77
CA ASP A 277 -22.11 19.20 15.95
C ASP A 277 -20.86 19.27 15.08
N ASP A 278 -20.72 20.36 14.31
CA ASP A 278 -19.57 20.64 13.44
C ASP A 278 -18.64 21.72 14.04
N LEU A 279 -18.83 22.07 15.32
CA LEU A 279 -18.04 23.10 16.00
C LEU A 279 -16.53 22.82 15.95
N TYR A 280 -16.13 21.55 16.02
CA TYR A 280 -14.71 21.16 15.92
C TYR A 280 -14.51 19.72 15.44
N ASP A 281 -14.05 19.59 14.19
CA ASP A 281 -13.66 18.32 13.58
C ASP A 281 -12.14 18.20 13.49
N PRO A 282 -11.47 17.57 14.48
CA PRO A 282 -10.01 17.49 14.49
C PRO A 282 -9.51 16.57 13.38
N THR A 283 -8.52 17.03 12.62
CA THR A 283 -7.71 16.13 11.81
C THR A 283 -6.76 15.33 12.71
N TYR A 284 -6.22 14.20 12.23
CA TYR A 284 -5.20 13.49 12.99
C TYR A 284 -3.96 14.36 13.28
N ASN A 285 -3.68 15.37 12.44
CA ASN A 285 -2.61 16.34 12.69
C ASN A 285 -2.90 17.14 13.96
N ASP A 286 -4.14 17.59 14.13
CA ASP A 286 -4.58 18.33 15.31
C ASP A 286 -4.50 17.45 16.57
N ILE A 287 -4.94 16.20 16.46
CA ILE A 287 -4.87 15.22 17.57
C ILE A 287 -3.41 14.99 17.99
N ILE A 288 -2.51 14.70 17.05
CA ILE A 288 -1.09 14.48 17.34
C ILE A 288 -0.46 15.74 17.94
N ARG A 289 -0.85 16.94 17.47
CA ARG A 289 -0.38 18.20 18.04
C ARG A 289 -0.85 18.37 19.49
N VAL A 290 -2.12 18.12 19.80
CA VAL A 290 -2.67 18.21 21.16
C VAL A 290 -1.99 17.20 22.09
N ILE A 291 -1.80 15.95 21.65
CA ILE A 291 -1.07 14.93 22.41
C ILE A 291 0.36 15.40 22.70
N GLY A 292 1.04 15.96 21.69
CA GLY A 292 2.39 16.51 21.83
C GLY A 292 2.49 17.63 22.85
N LEU A 293 1.54 18.57 22.82
CA LEU A 293 1.47 19.69 23.75
C LEU A 293 1.17 19.25 25.18
N THR A 294 0.20 18.35 25.36
CA THR A 294 -0.27 17.90 26.68
C THR A 294 0.72 16.98 27.39
N GLN A 295 1.37 16.06 26.68
CA GLN A 295 2.25 15.06 27.30
C GLN A 295 3.69 15.55 27.49
N PHE A 296 4.18 16.44 26.61
CA PHE A 296 5.59 16.83 26.61
C PHE A 296 5.83 18.30 26.99
N ALA A 297 4.78 19.03 27.39
CA ALA A 297 4.85 20.42 27.83
C ALA A 297 5.65 21.35 26.89
N ARG A 298 5.60 21.09 25.58
CA ARG A 298 6.22 21.94 24.55
C ARG A 298 5.21 22.93 24.00
N GLY A 299 4.67 23.76 24.89
CA GLY A 299 3.87 24.95 24.56
C GLY A 299 4.73 26.21 24.66
#